data_AF-A0A3G8Z8I8-F1
#
_entry.id   AF-A0A3G8Z8I8-F1
#
_cell.length_a   1.000
_cell.length_b   1.000
_cell.length_c   1.000
_cell.angle_alpha   90.00
_cell.angle_beta   90.00
_cell.angle_gamma   90.00
#
_symmetry.space_group_name_H-M   'P 1'
#
loop_
_entity.id
_entity.type
_entity.pdbx_description
1 polymer ?
#
loop_
_entity_poly.entity_id
_entity_poly.type
_entity_poly.pdbx_seq_one_letter_code
_entity_poly.pdbx_strand_id
1 'polypeptide(L)'
;MEILQYLNELAGKRFKPIKSNLTPIAARLKDGYTVQELKEIIQVKTLEWKNNEVMNPHLCPTTLFRPSNADKYLNQIIAIKANPQQYAKYFAKINKQPGSVSNANNPDDLAAMYGE
;
A
#
# COMPACT_ATOMS: atom_id res chain seq x y z
N MET A 1 -14.55 -7.36 6.39
CA MET A 1 -14.86 -6.29 5.40
C MET A 1 -14.13 -5.00 5.74
N GLU A 2 -14.15 -4.59 7.00
CA GLU A 2 -13.48 -3.39 7.52
C GLU A 2 -12.07 -3.12 6.97
N ILE A 3 -11.16 -4.11 7.02
CA ILE A 3 -9.78 -3.94 6.54
C ILE A 3 -9.71 -3.63 5.03
N LEU A 4 -10.58 -4.26 4.23
CA LEU A 4 -10.62 -4.02 2.79
C LEU A 4 -11.20 -2.64 2.46
N GLN A 5 -12.22 -2.21 3.21
CA GLN A 5 -12.78 -0.86 3.09
C GLN A 5 -11.72 0.19 3.46
N TYR A 6 -11.00 -0.03 4.56
CA TYR A 6 -9.91 0.85 4.98
C TYR A 6 -8.80 0.96 3.94
N LEU A 7 -8.40 -0.15 3.31
CA LEU A 7 -7.44 -0.12 2.19
C LEU A 7 -7.97 0.72 1.02
N ASN A 8 -9.23 0.52 0.63
CA ASN A 8 -9.85 1.26 -0.47
C ASN A 8 -9.88 2.77 -0.19
N GLU A 9 -10.32 3.16 1.00
CA GLU A 9 -10.40 4.57 1.42
C GLU A 9 -9.02 5.24 1.42
N LEU A 10 -8.03 4.61 2.06
CA LEU A 10 -6.72 5.23 2.24
C LEU A 10 -5.91 5.26 0.93
N ALA A 11 -5.91 4.15 0.19
CA ALA A 11 -5.15 4.02 -1.06
C ALA A 11 -5.88 4.60 -2.29
N GLY A 12 -7.13 5.05 -2.15
CA GLY A 12 -7.94 5.53 -3.29
C GLY A 12 -8.28 4.41 -4.27
N LYS A 13 -8.57 3.21 -3.76
CA LYS A 13 -8.85 2.00 -4.55
C LYS A 13 -10.30 1.56 -4.40
N ARG A 14 -10.74 0.63 -5.24
CA ARG A 14 -12.13 0.11 -5.27
C ARG A 14 -12.17 -1.42 -5.36
N PHE A 15 -11.33 -2.09 -4.58
CA PHE A 15 -11.32 -3.55 -4.51
C PHE A 15 -12.66 -4.08 -4.01
N LYS A 16 -13.26 -4.99 -4.79
CA LYS A 16 -14.53 -5.65 -4.43
C LYS A 16 -14.29 -6.68 -3.31
N PRO A 17 -15.27 -6.93 -2.43
CA PRO A 17 -15.18 -7.93 -1.37
C PRO A 17 -15.35 -9.36 -1.92
N ILE A 18 -14.47 -9.75 -2.83
CA ILE A 18 -14.44 -11.09 -3.45
C ILE A 18 -13.38 -11.96 -2.80
N LYS A 19 -13.47 -13.28 -3.02
CA LYS A 19 -12.58 -14.28 -2.40
C LYS A 19 -11.10 -13.95 -2.55
N SER A 20 -10.64 -13.50 -3.72
CA SER A 20 -9.23 -13.15 -3.98
C SER A 20 -8.71 -12.00 -3.10
N ASN A 21 -9.58 -11.05 -2.74
CA ASN A 21 -9.23 -9.92 -1.89
C ASN A 21 -9.40 -10.22 -0.39
N LEU A 22 -10.38 -11.06 -0.04
CA LEU A 22 -10.71 -11.38 1.35
C LEU A 22 -9.85 -12.52 1.91
N THR A 23 -9.44 -13.48 1.08
CA THR A 23 -8.67 -14.66 1.53
C THR A 23 -7.33 -14.26 2.17
N PRO A 24 -6.52 -13.35 1.58
CA PRO A 24 -5.27 -12.92 2.20
C PRO A 24 -5.50 -12.28 3.58
N ILE A 25 -6.52 -11.43 3.70
CA ILE A 25 -6.88 -10.75 4.95
C ILE A 25 -7.29 -11.77 6.01
N ALA A 26 -8.22 -12.67 5.68
CA ALA A 26 -8.71 -13.69 6.60
C ALA A 26 -7.58 -14.64 7.03
N ALA A 27 -6.66 -14.98 6.12
CA ALA A 27 -5.51 -15.80 6.43
C ALA A 27 -4.59 -15.13 7.46
N ARG A 28 -4.32 -13.82 7.36
CA ARG A 28 -3.48 -13.13 8.36
C ARG A 28 -4.16 -13.09 9.74
N LEU A 29 -5.48 -12.85 9.78
CA LEU A 29 -6.23 -12.90 11.04
C LEU A 29 -6.15 -14.29 11.69
N LYS A 30 -6.23 -15.37 10.89
CA LYS A 30 -6.06 -16.74 11.37
C LYS A 30 -4.63 -17.02 11.87
N ASP A 31 -3.63 -16.41 11.25
CA ASP A 31 -2.23 -16.51 11.67
C ASP A 31 -1.91 -15.70 12.94
N GLY A 32 -2.90 -15.02 13.54
CA GLY A 32 -2.77 -14.29 14.81
C GLY A 32 -2.56 -12.79 14.68
N TYR A 33 -2.59 -12.23 13.47
CA TYR A 33 -2.52 -10.78 13.28
C TYR A 33 -3.80 -10.11 13.77
N THR A 34 -3.65 -8.98 14.44
CA THR A 34 -4.77 -8.14 14.85
C THR A 34 -5.28 -7.28 13.70
N VAL A 35 -6.54 -6.86 13.78
CA VAL A 35 -7.12 -5.88 12.82
C VAL A 35 -6.28 -4.61 12.80
N GLN A 36 -5.78 -4.18 13.96
CA GLN A 36 -4.96 -2.98 14.08
C GLN A 36 -3.64 -3.10 13.33
N GLU A 37 -2.91 -4.21 13.47
CA GLU A 37 -1.66 -4.43 12.74
C GLU A 37 -1.88 -4.45 11.22
N LEU A 38 -2.96 -5.06 10.75
CA LEU A 38 -3.28 -5.07 9.32
C LEU A 38 -3.62 -3.66 8.80
N LYS A 39 -4.28 -2.82 9.62
CA LYS A 39 -4.50 -1.40 9.30
C LYS A 39 -3.20 -0.59 9.30
N GLU A 40 -2.29 -0.86 10.23
CA GLU A 40 -0.98 -0.19 10.27
C GLU A 40 -0.14 -0.53 9.04
N ILE A 41 -0.17 -1.78 8.56
CA ILE A 41 0.46 -2.19 7.31
C ILE A 41 -0.12 -1.38 6.14
N ILE A 42 -1.45 -1.28 6.04
CA ILE A 42 -2.12 -0.46 5.03
C ILE A 42 -1.64 1.00 5.12
N GLN A 43 -1.61 1.57 6.31
CA GLN A 43 -1.25 2.96 6.52
C GLN A 43 0.18 3.26 6.07
N VAL A 44 1.15 2.49 6.57
CA VAL A 44 2.57 2.69 6.25
C VAL A 44 2.81 2.49 4.75
N LYS A 45 2.27 1.42 4.16
CA LYS A 45 2.49 1.18 2.73
C LYS A 45 1.80 2.17 1.83
N THR A 46 0.63 2.66 2.22
CA THR A 46 -0.02 3.74 1.48
C THR A 46 0.83 5.02 1.51
N LEU A 47 1.43 5.37 2.65
CA LEU A 47 2.33 6.54 2.74
C LEU A 47 3.60 6.40 1.88
N GLU A 48 4.08 5.17 1.69
CA GLU A 48 5.26 4.90 0.86
C GLU A 48 4.96 4.85 -0.64
N TRP A 49 3.85 4.22 -1.02
CA TRP A 49 3.64 3.76 -2.39
C TRP A 49 2.54 4.51 -3.12
N LYS A 50 1.65 5.23 -2.44
CA LYS A 50 0.49 5.87 -3.09
C LYS A 50 0.92 6.85 -4.19
N ASN A 51 1.98 7.61 -3.96
CA ASN A 51 2.47 8.62 -4.90
C ASN A 51 3.61 8.10 -5.80
N ASN A 52 3.93 6.81 -5.75
CA ASN A 52 4.93 6.18 -6.59
C ASN A 52 4.24 5.36 -7.66
N GLU A 53 4.34 5.76 -8.93
CA GLU A 53 3.63 5.12 -10.05
C GLU A 53 3.96 3.62 -10.19
N VAL A 54 5.21 3.24 -9.93
CA VAL A 54 5.68 1.86 -10.01
C VAL A 54 5.12 1.02 -8.85
N MET A 55 5.06 1.60 -7.65
CA MET A 55 4.69 0.87 -6.43
C MET A 55 3.20 0.93 -6.12
N ASN A 56 2.47 1.95 -6.59
CA ASN A 56 1.04 2.13 -6.34
C ASN A 56 0.18 0.90 -6.74
N PRO A 57 0.41 0.21 -7.88
CA PRO A 57 -0.31 -1.00 -8.24
C PRO A 57 -0.19 -2.14 -7.22
N HIS A 58 0.88 -2.14 -6.42
CA HIS A 58 1.13 -3.14 -5.38
C HIS A 58 0.37 -2.87 -4.06
N LEU A 59 -0.38 -1.76 -3.96
CA LEU A 59 -1.31 -1.48 -2.86
C LEU A 59 -2.59 -2.31 -3.01
N CYS A 60 -2.47 -3.63 -2.91
CA CYS A 60 -3.59 -4.58 -3.02
C CYS A 60 -3.51 -5.68 -1.94
N PRO A 61 -4.63 -6.33 -1.59
CA PRO A 61 -4.65 -7.32 -0.51
C PRO A 61 -3.68 -8.49 -0.72
N THR A 62 -3.54 -8.95 -1.96
CA THR A 62 -2.66 -10.09 -2.30
C THR A 62 -1.18 -9.78 -2.08
N THR A 63 -0.77 -8.53 -2.26
CA THR A 63 0.61 -8.11 -2.02
C THR A 63 0.84 -7.75 -0.56
N LEU A 64 -0.03 -6.94 0.04
CA LEU A 64 0.12 -6.48 1.42
C LEU A 64 0.07 -7.62 2.43
N PHE A 65 -0.82 -8.60 2.20
CA PHE A 65 -1.11 -9.67 3.14
C PHE A 65 -0.57 -11.03 2.69
N ARG A 66 0.40 -11.05 1.77
CA ARG A 66 1.23 -12.24 1.53
C ARG A 66 2.02 -12.54 2.82
N PRO A 67 2.16 -13.82 3.23
CA PRO A 67 2.84 -14.17 4.49
C PRO A 67 4.18 -13.50 4.73
N SER A 68 5.09 -13.59 3.74
CA SER A 68 6.42 -12.98 3.82
C SER A 68 6.41 -11.45 3.90
N ASN A 69 5.39 -10.83 3.30
CA ASN A 69 5.28 -9.37 3.25
C ASN A 69 4.68 -8.82 4.53
N ALA A 70 3.62 -9.47 5.04
CA ALA A 70 2.94 -9.04 6.26
C ALA A 70 3.90 -9.00 7.46
N ASP A 71 4.70 -10.05 7.64
CA ASP A 71 5.70 -10.13 8.70
C ASP A 71 6.79 -9.05 8.55
N LYS A 72 7.33 -8.89 7.33
CA LYS A 72 8.31 -7.85 7.02
C LYS A 72 7.78 -6.45 7.33
N TYR A 73 6.53 -6.17 6.97
CA TYR A 73 5.93 -4.85 7.15
C TYR A 73 5.58 -4.58 8.61
N LEU A 74 5.18 -5.60 9.36
CA LEU A 74 4.98 -5.49 10.80
C LEU A 74 6.30 -5.15 11.52
N ASN A 75 7.38 -5.85 11.20
CA ASN A 75 8.71 -5.54 11.72
C ASN A 75 9.17 -4.11 11.36
N GLN A 76 8.87 -3.65 10.14
CA GLN A 76 9.11 -2.27 9.76
C GLN A 76 8.32 -1.28 10.63
N ILE A 77 7.04 -1.55 10.92
CA ILE A 77 6.21 -0.70 11.78
C ILE A 77 6.79 -0.63 13.20
N ILE A 78 7.28 -1.75 13.73
CA ILE A 78 7.97 -1.76 15.03
C ILE A 78 9.20 -0.83 14.99
N ALA A 79 10.01 -0.90 13.93
CA ALA A 79 11.16 0.01 13.77
C ALA A 79 10.75 1.49 13.62
N ILE A 80 9.64 1.77 12.93
CA ILE A 80 9.04 3.11 12.81
C ILE A 80 8.65 3.64 14.19
N LYS A 81 7.93 2.83 14.98
CA LYS A 81 7.49 3.17 16.32
C LYS A 81 8.67 3.42 17.26
N ALA A 82 9.76 2.69 17.10
CA ALA A 82 10.99 2.89 17.87
C ALA A 82 11.77 4.16 17.47
N ASN A 83 11.71 4.60 16.20
CA ASN A 83 12.52 5.71 15.68
C ASN A 83 11.70 6.72 14.85
N PRO A 84 10.66 7.36 15.42
CA PRO A 84 9.69 8.14 14.65
C PRO A 84 10.31 9.32 13.90
N GLN A 85 11.33 9.98 14.46
CA GLN A 85 11.98 11.14 13.84
C GLN A 85 12.74 10.76 12.55
N GLN A 86 13.39 9.61 12.54
CA GLN A 86 14.11 9.11 11.36
C GLN A 86 13.12 8.80 10.24
N TYR A 87 12.02 8.11 10.55
CA TYR A 87 11.04 7.75 9.54
C TYR A 87 10.22 8.96 9.05
N ALA A 88 9.97 9.97 9.88
CA ALA A 88 9.40 11.23 9.42
C ALA A 88 10.28 11.90 8.34
N LYS A 89 11.60 11.94 8.54
CA LYS A 89 12.55 12.43 7.54
C LYS A 89 12.56 11.57 6.27
N TYR A 90 12.50 10.24 6.41
CA TYR A 90 12.41 9.31 5.29
C TYR A 90 11.13 9.54 4.46
N PHE A 91 9.96 9.57 5.08
CA PHE A 91 8.69 9.79 4.39
C PHE A 91 8.63 11.17 3.72
N ALA A 92 9.21 12.20 4.35
CA ALA A 92 9.32 13.52 3.74
C ALA A 92 10.22 13.51 2.50
N LYS A 93 11.31 12.72 2.48
CA LYS A 93 12.20 12.61 1.32
C LYS A 93 11.51 11.92 0.14
N ILE A 94 10.88 10.78 0.37
CA ILE A 94 10.27 9.99 -0.71
C ILE A 94 9.05 10.67 -1.34
N ASN A 95 8.30 11.45 -0.56
CA ASN A 95 7.13 12.19 -1.06
C ASN A 95 7.49 13.57 -1.66
N LYS A 96 8.75 14.03 -1.52
CA LYS A 96 9.24 15.28 -2.11
C LYS A 96 9.94 15.11 -3.47
N GLN A 97 10.10 13.88 -3.98
CA GLN A 97 10.70 13.66 -5.30
C GLN A 97 9.61 13.58 -6.38
N PRO A 98 9.46 14.61 -7.24
CA PRO A 98 8.65 14.48 -8.43
C PRO A 98 9.40 13.58 -9.42
N GLY A 99 8.78 12.46 -9.81
CA GLY A 99 9.31 11.57 -10.85
C GLY A 99 10.23 10.48 -10.33
N SER A 100 9.66 9.36 -9.88
CA SER A 100 10.39 8.09 -9.88
C SER A 100 9.86 7.22 -11.02
N VAL A 101 10.46 7.48 -12.19
CA VAL A 101 10.52 6.69 -13.42
C VAL A 101 9.21 6.40 -14.16
N SER A 102 8.74 7.38 -14.94
CA SER A 102 7.94 7.12 -16.13
C SER A 102 8.90 7.06 -17.32
N ASN A 103 9.25 5.86 -17.77
CA ASN A 103 9.80 5.67 -19.12
C ASN A 103 8.60 5.47 -20.05
N ALA A 104 7.84 6.54 -20.27
CA ALA A 104 6.74 6.56 -21.24
C ALA A 104 7.08 7.67 -22.25
N ASN A 105 7.42 7.25 -23.46
CA ASN A 105 7.56 8.13 -24.59
C ASN A 105 6.16 8.72 -24.88
N ASN A 106 5.97 9.99 -24.54
CA ASN A 106 4.83 10.85 -24.84
C ASN A 106 3.51 10.62 -24.03
N PRO A 107 3.12 11.54 -23.13
CA PRO A 107 1.86 11.47 -22.37
C PRO A 107 0.59 11.63 -23.22
N ASP A 108 0.68 12.20 -24.42
CA ASP A 108 -0.46 12.44 -25.32
C ASP A 108 -1.11 11.14 -25.82
N ASP A 109 -0.33 10.06 -25.97
CA ASP A 109 -0.83 8.75 -26.41
C ASP A 109 -1.71 8.07 -25.34
N LEU A 110 -1.47 8.37 -24.05
CA LEU A 110 -2.23 7.80 -22.94
C LEU A 110 -3.55 8.53 -22.73
N ALA A 111 -3.59 9.85 -22.94
CA ALA A 111 -4.81 10.65 -22.90
C ALA A 111 -5.80 10.24 -24.00
N ALA A 112 -5.30 9.94 -25.20
CA ALA A 112 -6.11 9.48 -26.34
C ALA A 112 -6.82 8.13 -26.09
N MET A 113 -6.31 7.28 -25.19
CA MET A 113 -6.90 5.97 -24.90
C MET A 113 -8.17 6.05 -24.04
N TYR A 114 -8.29 7.08 -23.20
CA TYR A 114 -9.38 7.16 -22.23
C TYR A 114 -10.53 8.08 -22.66
N GLY A 115 -10.35 8.88 -23.72
CA GLY A 115 -11.39 9.73 -24.32
C GLY A 115 -11.90 10.83 -23.40
N GLU A 116 -12.09 12.03 -23.95
CA GLU A 116 -12.83 13.11 -23.27
C GLU A 116 -14.33 12.80 -23.19
#